data_AF-A0A9K3HMH3-F1
#
_entry.id   AF-A0A9K3HMH3-F1
#
_cell.length_a   1.000
_cell.length_b   1.000
_cell.length_c   1.000
_cell.angle_alpha   90.00
_cell.angle_beta   90.00
_cell.angle_gamma   90.00
#
_symmetry.space_group_name_H-M   'P 1'
#
loop_
_entity.id
_entity.type
_entity.pdbx_description
1 polymer ?
#
loop_
_entity_poly.entity_id
_entity_poly.type
_entity_poly.pdbx_seq_one_letter_code
_entity_poly.pdbx_strand_id
1 'polypeptide(L)'
;MSGSSMIVTNTPAKDLAYTNYAYCSPSDIRQFTVPGSNLALALVHDAFIGLNAIQRRYARLSTGDPVSVSRFVVDAVLLAQQLKNRFINQVLTSGQRVTFEFHGNGYNFIVSQVSVEGQEQSDVERGMLSEDSYIVFEASNSSGIKIINQREAASSNIFKHKEFNLQTLGIGGLSNEFADIFRRAFASRVFPPHVASKLGVKHVKGMLLYGPPGTGKTLMARQIGKMLNGKDPKIVNGPEVLSKFVGETEKNVRDLFADAEQDQRTRGRSVNF
;
A
#
# COMPACT_ATOMS: atom_id res chain seq x y z
N MET A 1 -8.22 8.11 -12.81
CA MET A 1 -9.16 7.15 -12.21
C MET A 1 -10.41 7.14 -13.06
N SER A 2 -10.87 5.98 -13.53
CA SER A 2 -12.12 5.89 -14.30
C SER A 2 -13.29 5.91 -13.30
N GLY A 3 -13.95 7.06 -13.15
CA GLY A 3 -15.22 7.14 -12.41
C GLY A 3 -16.34 6.45 -13.18
N SER A 4 -17.27 5.83 -12.49
CA SER A 4 -18.49 5.29 -13.09
C SER A 4 -19.48 6.45 -13.26
N SER A 5 -20.02 6.62 -14.47
CA SER A 5 -21.06 7.62 -14.72
C SER A 5 -22.39 7.11 -14.14
N MET A 6 -23.04 7.91 -13.30
CA MET A 6 -24.34 7.60 -12.70
C MET A 6 -25.32 8.76 -12.96
N ILE A 7 -26.62 8.46 -12.96
CA ILE A 7 -27.67 9.46 -13.12
C ILE A 7 -28.21 9.86 -11.74
N VAL A 8 -28.27 11.16 -11.46
CA VAL A 8 -28.78 11.67 -10.19
C VAL A 8 -30.29 11.45 -10.09
N THR A 9 -30.74 10.88 -8.98
CA THR A 9 -32.16 10.73 -8.63
C THR A 9 -32.47 11.25 -7.23
N ASN A 10 -33.75 11.39 -6.91
CA ASN A 10 -34.18 11.73 -5.55
C ASN A 10 -33.88 10.57 -4.59
N THR A 11 -33.75 10.87 -3.29
CA THR A 11 -33.70 9.83 -2.26
C THR A 11 -34.93 8.93 -2.33
N PRO A 12 -34.77 7.60 -2.20
CA PRO A 12 -35.83 6.63 -2.46
C PRO A 12 -36.99 6.71 -1.45
N ALA A 13 -36.77 7.29 -0.27
CA ALA A 13 -37.82 7.52 0.73
C ALA A 13 -37.61 8.83 1.48
N LYS A 14 -38.67 9.36 2.11
CA LYS A 14 -38.69 10.66 2.81
C LYS A 14 -37.87 10.66 4.10
N ASP A 15 -37.91 9.57 4.85
CA ASP A 15 -37.12 9.32 6.04
C ASP A 15 -35.61 9.28 5.74
N LEU A 16 -35.24 8.70 4.60
CA LEU A 16 -33.86 8.62 4.13
C LEU A 16 -33.28 9.98 3.72
N ALA A 17 -34.13 10.94 3.36
CA ALA A 17 -33.71 12.30 3.01
C ALA A 17 -33.08 13.05 4.20
N TYR A 18 -33.40 12.65 5.44
CA TYR A 18 -32.81 13.21 6.66
C TYR A 18 -31.43 12.63 6.97
N THR A 19 -31.01 11.56 6.30
CA THR A 19 -29.65 11.06 6.43
C THR A 19 -28.70 11.85 5.52
N ASN A 20 -27.41 11.87 5.87
CA ASN A 20 -26.37 12.43 5.02
C ASN A 20 -25.74 11.39 4.07
N TYR A 21 -26.47 10.32 3.73
CA TYR A 21 -25.98 9.26 2.86
C TYR A 21 -26.37 9.50 1.39
N ALA A 22 -25.56 8.98 0.48
CA ALA A 22 -25.93 8.81 -0.92
C ALA A 22 -26.32 7.34 -1.14
N TYR A 23 -27.36 7.11 -1.94
CA TYR A 23 -27.95 5.79 -2.14
C TYR A 23 -27.68 5.28 -3.56
N CYS A 24 -27.38 4.00 -3.71
CA CYS A 24 -27.21 3.35 -5.01
C CYS A 24 -27.73 1.91 -4.96
N SER A 25 -27.82 1.25 -6.11
CA SER A 25 -28.26 -0.13 -6.18
C SER A 25 -27.24 -1.08 -5.50
N PRO A 26 -27.68 -2.25 -5.02
CA PRO A 26 -26.77 -3.28 -4.51
C PRO A 26 -25.74 -3.78 -5.54
N SER A 27 -26.03 -3.67 -6.84
CA SER A 27 -25.12 -4.07 -7.92
C SER A 27 -23.98 -3.07 -8.07
N ASP A 28 -24.31 -1.78 -8.04
CA ASP A 28 -23.37 -0.67 -8.19
C ASP A 28 -22.50 -0.47 -6.95
N ILE A 29 -23.03 -0.82 -5.78
CA ILE A 29 -22.33 -0.68 -4.50
C ILE A 29 -20.98 -1.39 -4.51
N ARG A 30 -20.82 -2.51 -5.23
CA ARG A 30 -19.54 -3.24 -5.33
C ARG A 30 -18.45 -2.42 -6.00
N GLN A 31 -18.82 -1.44 -6.82
CA GLN A 31 -17.88 -0.54 -7.50
C GLN A 31 -17.37 0.58 -6.58
N PHE A 32 -18.16 0.93 -5.55
CA PHE A 32 -17.89 2.08 -4.68
C PHE A 32 -17.53 1.72 -3.24
N THR A 33 -17.79 0.49 -2.82
CA THR A 33 -17.60 0.05 -1.43
C THR A 33 -16.20 -0.40 -1.12
N VAL A 34 -15.91 -0.35 0.18
CA VAL A 34 -14.70 -0.90 0.76
C VAL A 34 -15.12 -2.04 1.69
N PRO A 35 -14.51 -3.23 1.57
CA PRO A 35 -14.88 -4.37 2.41
C PRO A 35 -14.85 -3.98 3.90
N GLY A 36 -15.94 -4.23 4.64
CA GLY A 36 -16.03 -3.98 6.08
C GLY A 36 -16.75 -2.69 6.52
N SER A 37 -17.22 -1.85 5.60
CA SER A 37 -18.04 -0.68 5.96
C SER A 37 -19.48 -1.07 6.34
N ASN A 38 -19.98 -0.57 7.48
CA ASN A 38 -21.40 -0.63 7.83
C ASN A 38 -22.18 0.33 6.91
N LEU A 39 -22.89 -0.20 5.94
CA LEU A 39 -23.66 0.59 4.98
C LEU A 39 -25.16 0.39 5.19
N ALA A 40 -25.90 1.49 5.24
CA ALA A 40 -27.35 1.47 5.19
C ALA A 40 -27.79 1.50 3.72
N LEU A 41 -28.55 0.48 3.31
CA LEU A 41 -29.00 0.30 1.93
C LEU A 41 -30.41 0.85 1.74
N ALA A 42 -30.62 1.52 0.61
CA ALA A 42 -31.96 1.71 0.06
C ALA A 42 -31.89 1.48 -1.45
N LEU A 43 -32.81 0.66 -1.97
CA LEU A 43 -32.82 0.25 -3.37
C LEU A 43 -33.03 1.45 -4.29
N VAL A 44 -32.02 1.74 -5.10
CA VAL A 44 -32.11 2.61 -6.27
C VAL A 44 -31.87 1.72 -7.50
N HIS A 45 -32.39 2.12 -8.67
CA HIS A 45 -32.15 1.40 -9.93
C HIS A 45 -30.66 1.40 -10.30
N ASP A 46 -30.17 0.37 -10.99
CA ASP A 46 -28.78 0.31 -11.48
C ASP A 46 -28.41 1.53 -12.34
N ALA A 47 -27.19 2.05 -12.15
CA ALA A 47 -26.63 3.29 -12.70
C ALA A 47 -27.27 4.59 -12.17
N PHE A 48 -28.04 4.56 -11.09
CA PHE A 48 -28.60 5.77 -10.46
C PHE A 48 -28.06 6.00 -9.04
N ILE A 49 -27.88 7.28 -8.69
CA ILE A 49 -27.47 7.72 -7.35
C ILE A 49 -28.55 8.61 -6.72
N GLY A 50 -29.12 8.15 -5.62
CA GLY A 50 -30.11 8.87 -4.84
C GLY A 50 -29.46 9.90 -3.94
N LEU A 51 -29.74 11.19 -4.18
CA LEU A 51 -29.24 12.33 -3.40
C LEU A 51 -30.41 13.16 -2.85
N ASN A 52 -30.27 13.64 -1.62
CA ASN A 52 -31.26 14.55 -1.02
C ASN A 52 -31.13 15.96 -1.64
N ALA A 53 -32.08 16.85 -1.32
CA ALA A 53 -32.09 18.21 -1.88
C ALA A 53 -30.86 19.04 -1.48
N ILE A 54 -30.32 18.83 -0.28
CA ILE A 54 -29.16 19.55 0.25
C ILE A 54 -27.89 19.13 -0.49
N GLN A 55 -27.66 17.84 -0.65
CA GLN A 55 -26.52 17.25 -1.37
C GLN A 55 -26.51 17.72 -2.84
N ARG A 56 -27.66 17.69 -3.52
CA ARG A 56 -27.80 18.19 -4.89
C ARG A 56 -27.49 19.67 -5.03
N ARG A 57 -27.99 20.49 -4.09
CA ARG A 57 -27.69 21.92 -4.05
C ARG A 57 -26.19 22.18 -3.86
N TYR A 58 -25.53 21.43 -2.99
CA TYR A 58 -24.09 21.55 -2.75
C TYR A 58 -23.26 21.14 -3.97
N ALA A 59 -23.62 20.02 -4.60
CA ALA A 59 -22.95 19.49 -5.78
C ALA A 59 -23.32 20.23 -7.08
N ARG A 60 -24.29 21.16 -7.04
CA ARG A 60 -24.86 21.85 -8.21
C ARG A 60 -25.43 20.90 -9.26
N LEU A 61 -26.18 19.90 -8.80
CA LEU A 61 -26.79 18.84 -9.61
C LEU A 61 -28.32 18.87 -9.52
N SER A 62 -29.00 18.46 -10.58
CA SER A 62 -30.43 18.23 -10.68
C SER A 62 -30.74 16.76 -10.90
N THR A 63 -32.00 16.35 -10.68
CA THR A 63 -32.44 15.00 -11.06
C THR A 63 -32.30 14.82 -12.57
N GLY A 64 -31.70 13.71 -13.00
CA GLY A 64 -31.42 13.41 -14.40
C GLY A 64 -30.03 13.82 -14.87
N ASP A 65 -29.29 14.61 -14.07
CA ASP A 65 -27.93 15.00 -14.43
C ASP A 65 -26.97 13.81 -14.33
N PRO A 66 -26.05 13.64 -15.31
CA PRO A 66 -24.98 12.67 -15.19
C PRO A 66 -23.93 13.18 -14.18
N VAL A 67 -23.51 12.30 -13.28
CA VAL A 67 -22.44 12.58 -12.31
C VAL A 67 -21.42 11.46 -12.37
N SER A 68 -20.13 11.84 -12.36
CA SER A 68 -19.06 10.86 -12.22
C SER A 68 -18.90 10.51 -10.74
N VAL A 69 -19.17 9.26 -10.41
CA VAL A 69 -18.97 8.74 -9.05
C VAL A 69 -17.72 7.86 -9.08
N SER A 70 -16.78 8.18 -8.21
CA SER A 70 -15.60 7.36 -7.99
C SER A 70 -15.53 6.96 -6.53
N ARG A 71 -15.00 5.77 -6.28
CA ARG A 71 -14.62 5.37 -4.93
C ARG A 71 -13.77 6.47 -4.29
N PHE A 72 -14.08 6.83 -3.06
CA PHE A 72 -13.26 7.77 -2.31
C PHE A 72 -11.89 7.13 -2.05
N VAL A 73 -10.86 7.73 -2.62
CA VAL A 73 -9.47 7.29 -2.47
C VAL A 73 -8.66 8.49 -2.00
N VAL A 74 -7.83 8.28 -0.99
CA VAL A 74 -6.94 9.29 -0.45
C VAL A 74 -5.59 9.18 -1.14
N ASP A 75 -5.15 10.26 -1.78
CA ASP A 75 -3.79 10.35 -2.32
C ASP A 75 -2.84 10.73 -1.18
N ALA A 76 -1.92 9.82 -0.85
CA ALA A 76 -0.94 10.01 0.21
C ALA A 76 -0.01 11.21 -0.06
N VAL A 77 0.32 11.52 -1.31
CA VAL A 77 1.24 12.62 -1.66
C VAL A 77 0.58 13.95 -1.33
N LEU A 78 -0.66 14.12 -1.80
CA LEU A 78 -1.44 15.35 -1.56
C LEU A 78 -1.77 15.50 -0.07
N LEU A 79 -2.16 14.40 0.59
CA LEU A 79 -2.44 14.42 2.01
C LEU A 79 -1.20 14.78 2.83
N ALA A 80 -0.04 14.19 2.54
CA ALA A 80 1.22 14.51 3.20
C ALA A 80 1.61 15.97 2.98
N GLN A 81 1.48 16.49 1.76
CA GLN A 81 1.78 17.89 1.46
C GLN A 81 0.89 18.83 2.29
N GLN A 82 -0.42 18.61 2.33
CA GLN A 82 -1.31 19.48 3.10
C GLN A 82 -1.11 19.36 4.61
N LEU A 83 -0.83 18.15 5.12
CA LEU A 83 -0.47 17.96 6.53
C LEU A 83 0.83 18.69 6.89
N LYS A 84 1.86 18.57 6.05
CA LYS A 84 3.12 19.30 6.24
C LYS A 84 2.88 20.81 6.23
N ASN A 85 2.16 21.34 5.25
CA ASN A 85 1.85 22.77 5.19
C ASN A 85 1.15 23.30 6.45
N ARG A 86 0.36 22.45 7.13
CA ARG A 86 -0.35 22.83 8.35
C ARG A 86 0.46 22.65 9.62
N PHE A 87 1.27 21.59 9.70
CA PHE A 87 1.92 21.15 10.93
C PHE A 87 3.46 21.25 10.91
N ILE A 88 4.04 21.88 9.90
CA ILE A 88 5.48 22.12 9.82
C ILE A 88 6.00 22.83 11.07
N ASN A 89 7.18 22.43 11.53
CA ASN A 89 7.85 22.89 12.75
C ASN A 89 7.10 22.59 14.05
N GLN A 90 6.05 21.76 14.02
CA GLN A 90 5.39 21.29 15.23
C GLN A 90 5.96 19.95 15.68
N VAL A 91 6.00 19.75 17.00
CA VAL A 91 6.39 18.49 17.60
C VAL A 91 5.17 17.58 17.65
N LEU A 92 5.31 16.38 17.09
CA LEU A 92 4.34 15.31 17.14
C LEU A 92 4.84 14.20 18.06
N THR A 93 3.94 13.66 18.88
CA THR A 93 4.21 12.60 19.85
C THR A 93 3.53 11.31 19.43
N SER A 94 4.18 10.15 19.62
CA SER A 94 3.55 8.85 19.43
C SER A 94 2.29 8.72 20.31
N GLY A 95 1.20 8.21 19.75
CA GLY A 95 -0.13 8.16 20.36
C GLY A 95 -0.93 9.46 20.28
N GLN A 96 -0.34 10.58 19.84
CA GLN A 96 -1.05 11.85 19.70
C GLN A 96 -2.16 11.74 18.65
N ARG A 97 -3.33 12.26 18.99
CA ARG A 97 -4.47 12.38 18.06
C ARG A 97 -4.44 13.74 17.39
N VAL A 98 -4.55 13.76 16.07
CA VAL A 98 -4.57 14.98 15.26
C VAL A 98 -5.81 14.96 14.38
N THR A 99 -6.66 15.97 14.53
CA THR A 99 -7.80 16.16 13.63
C THR A 99 -7.39 17.06 12.47
N PHE A 100 -7.71 16.65 11.25
CA PHE A 100 -7.32 17.35 10.03
C PHE A 100 -8.42 17.28 9.00
N GLU A 101 -8.64 18.38 8.28
CA GLU A 101 -9.63 18.43 7.21
C GLU A 101 -8.91 18.32 5.86
N PHE A 102 -9.34 17.36 5.04
CA PHE A 102 -8.81 17.15 3.68
C PHE A 102 -9.98 17.03 2.71
N HIS A 103 -10.01 17.91 1.71
CA HIS A 103 -11.08 17.98 0.70
C HIS A 103 -12.50 18.03 1.32
N GLY A 104 -12.68 18.78 2.41
CA GLY A 104 -13.98 18.93 3.09
C GLY A 104 -14.37 17.76 4.00
N ASN A 105 -13.51 16.75 4.16
CA ASN A 105 -13.73 15.63 5.07
C ASN A 105 -12.82 15.77 6.28
N GLY A 106 -13.38 15.58 7.48
CA GLY A 106 -12.63 15.52 8.73
C GLY A 106 -12.01 14.14 8.96
N TYR A 107 -10.70 14.11 9.21
CA TYR A 107 -9.92 12.92 9.54
C TYR A 107 -9.42 13.03 10.97
N ASN A 108 -9.42 11.90 11.67
CA ASN A 108 -8.73 11.74 12.94
C ASN A 108 -7.53 10.84 12.72
N PHE A 109 -6.34 11.43 12.71
CA PHE A 109 -5.08 10.72 12.66
C PHE A 109 -4.61 10.39 14.07
N ILE A 110 -3.92 9.25 14.18
CA ILE A 110 -3.15 8.88 15.37
C ILE A 110 -1.71 8.74 14.90
N VAL A 111 -0.78 9.42 15.57
CA VAL A 111 0.65 9.25 15.32
C VAL A 111 1.04 7.89 15.86
N SER A 112 1.12 6.86 15.02
CA SER A 112 1.43 5.50 15.47
C SER A 112 2.88 5.34 15.91
N GLN A 113 3.81 5.97 15.19
CA GLN A 113 5.24 5.85 15.43
C GLN A 113 5.94 7.10 14.90
N VAL A 114 7.05 7.48 15.55
CA VAL A 114 7.98 8.51 15.08
C VAL A 114 9.37 7.89 15.02
N SER A 115 10.10 8.16 13.94
CA SER A 115 11.47 7.69 13.77
C SER A 115 12.33 8.78 13.12
N VAL A 116 13.63 8.76 13.42
CA VAL A 116 14.62 9.67 12.82
C VAL A 116 15.52 8.84 11.91
N GLU A 117 15.69 9.28 10.68
CA GLU A 117 16.53 8.60 9.69
C GLU A 117 17.99 8.53 10.19
N GLY A 118 18.61 7.34 10.15
CA GLY A 118 19.99 7.13 10.57
C GLY A 118 20.21 6.68 12.02
N GLN A 119 19.16 6.59 12.84
CA GLN A 119 19.24 5.94 14.16
C GLN A 119 18.59 4.55 14.13
N GLU A 120 19.41 3.50 14.14
CA GLU A 120 18.95 2.14 14.38
C GLU A 120 18.61 2.01 15.88
N GLN A 121 17.32 2.01 16.22
CA GLN A 121 16.77 1.72 17.56
C GLN A 121 16.86 2.81 18.64
N SER A 122 16.35 4.00 18.35
CA SER A 122 15.74 4.81 19.41
C SER A 122 14.22 4.75 19.26
N ASP A 123 13.52 4.27 20.29
CA ASP A 123 12.06 4.39 20.39
C ASP A 123 11.78 5.87 20.69
N VAL A 124 11.84 6.69 19.64
CA VAL A 124 11.69 8.13 19.76
C VAL A 124 10.22 8.42 20.00
N GLU A 125 9.88 8.84 21.21
CA GLU A 125 8.50 9.14 21.58
C GLU A 125 7.97 10.39 20.85
N ARG A 126 8.85 11.32 20.45
CA ARG A 126 8.49 12.63 19.87
C ARG A 126 9.45 13.10 18.81
N GLY A 127 8.94 13.72 17.75
CA GLY A 127 9.75 14.32 16.69
C GLY A 127 9.14 15.58 16.13
N MET A 128 9.97 16.46 15.57
CA MET A 128 9.51 17.68 14.90
C MET A 128 9.25 17.40 13.43
N LEU A 129 8.07 17.78 12.93
CA LEU A 129 7.75 17.67 11.51
C LEU A 129 8.47 18.77 10.73
N SER A 130 9.36 18.39 9.83
CA SER A 130 10.13 19.29 8.94
C SER A 130 9.70 19.13 7.48
N GLU A 131 10.24 19.97 6.58
CA GLU A 131 10.01 19.83 5.12
C GLU A 131 10.46 18.45 4.59
N ASP A 132 11.58 17.97 5.11
CA ASP A 132 12.21 16.69 4.76
C ASP A 132 11.55 15.48 5.43
N SER A 133 10.57 15.70 6.31
CA SER A 133 9.86 14.61 6.97
C SER A 133 8.95 13.87 5.98
N TYR A 134 8.94 12.54 6.11
CA TYR A 134 8.03 11.64 5.40
C TYR A 134 6.88 11.22 6.30
N ILE A 135 5.69 11.13 5.71
CA ILE A 135 4.51 10.68 6.42
C ILE A 135 4.00 9.42 5.74
N VAL A 136 3.90 8.35 6.52
CA VAL A 136 3.33 7.08 6.09
C VAL A 136 1.95 6.95 6.73
N PHE A 137 0.91 6.99 5.91
CA PHE A 137 -0.46 6.74 6.33
C PHE A 137 -0.81 5.25 6.34
N GLU A 138 -1.50 4.82 7.38
CA GLU A 138 -2.16 3.53 7.44
C GLU A 138 -3.64 3.75 7.72
N ALA A 139 -4.51 3.16 6.89
CA ALA A 139 -5.94 3.19 7.11
C ALA A 139 -6.32 2.06 8.06
N SER A 140 -7.15 2.35 9.08
CA SER A 140 -7.71 1.29 9.91
C SER A 140 -8.50 0.30 9.06
N ASN A 141 -8.38 -1.00 9.35
CA ASN A 141 -9.05 -2.08 8.62
C ASN A 141 -10.58 -1.91 8.56
N SER A 142 -11.18 -1.21 9.53
CA SER A 142 -12.62 -0.92 9.58
C SER A 142 -13.04 0.41 8.94
N SER A 143 -12.08 1.29 8.61
CA SER A 143 -12.38 2.65 8.12
C SER A 143 -12.94 2.68 6.71
N GLY A 144 -12.72 1.63 5.93
CA GLY A 144 -13.05 1.63 4.52
C GLY A 144 -12.24 2.64 3.68
N ILE A 145 -11.17 3.24 4.20
CA ILE A 145 -10.39 4.21 3.44
C ILE A 145 -9.35 3.47 2.59
N LYS A 146 -9.30 3.75 1.29
CA LYS A 146 -8.21 3.29 0.41
C LYS A 146 -7.21 4.42 0.21
N ILE A 147 -5.96 4.19 0.59
CA ILE A 147 -4.85 5.13 0.36
C ILE A 147 -4.08 4.68 -0.90
N ILE A 148 -3.75 5.63 -1.78
CA ILE A 148 -2.91 5.40 -2.98
C ILE A 148 -1.64 6.25 -2.93
N ASN A 149 -0.71 5.97 -3.83
CA ASN A 149 0.53 6.75 -4.02
C ASN A 149 1.39 6.86 -2.76
N GLN A 150 1.21 5.95 -1.81
CA GLN A 150 1.97 5.87 -0.56
C GLN A 150 3.49 5.84 -0.79
N ARG A 151 3.93 5.10 -1.80
CA ARG A 151 5.35 4.97 -2.15
C ARG A 151 5.96 6.27 -2.67
N GLU A 152 5.15 7.09 -3.34
CA GLU A 152 5.53 8.39 -3.87
C GLU A 152 5.50 9.46 -2.77
N ALA A 153 4.59 9.33 -1.79
CA ALA A 153 4.55 10.20 -0.61
C ALA A 153 5.73 9.93 0.34
N ALA A 154 6.16 8.67 0.43
CA ALA A 154 7.32 8.24 1.18
C ALA A 154 8.64 8.39 0.42
N SER A 155 8.63 8.90 -0.82
CA SER A 155 9.85 9.07 -1.60
C SER A 155 10.49 10.45 -1.41
N SER A 156 11.19 10.60 -0.30
CA SER A 156 12.63 10.76 -0.45
C SER A 156 13.37 9.84 0.52
N ASN A 157 14.49 9.33 0.05
CA ASN A 157 15.55 8.66 0.79
C ASN A 157 15.27 7.30 1.46
N ILE A 158 14.03 6.96 1.86
CA ILE A 158 13.71 5.61 2.39
C ILE A 158 14.05 4.48 1.39
N PHE A 159 14.02 4.78 0.09
CA PHE A 159 14.48 3.88 -0.98
C PHE A 159 15.72 4.34 -1.75
N LYS A 160 16.22 5.56 -1.51
CA LYS A 160 17.43 6.09 -2.19
C LYS A 160 18.68 6.03 -1.32
N HIS A 161 18.55 6.05 0.00
CA HIS A 161 19.64 5.94 0.97
C HIS A 161 19.38 4.82 1.99
N LYS A 162 19.14 3.59 1.52
CA LYS A 162 20.11 2.58 1.93
C LYS A 162 21.32 2.85 1.03
N GLU A 163 22.20 3.76 1.46
CA GLU A 163 23.58 3.59 1.04
C GLU A 163 23.92 2.17 1.46
N PHE A 164 24.00 1.29 0.47
CA PHE A 164 24.40 -0.08 0.64
C PHE A 164 25.86 -0.04 1.07
N ASN A 165 26.11 0.24 2.36
CA ASN A 165 27.39 0.00 2.96
C ASN A 165 27.52 -1.51 3.08
N LEU A 166 27.96 -2.12 1.98
CA LEU A 166 28.25 -3.55 1.84
C LEU A 166 29.30 -4.01 2.87
N GLN A 167 30.09 -3.04 3.38
CA GLN A 167 31.01 -3.19 4.49
C GLN A 167 30.29 -3.50 5.81
N THR A 168 29.14 -2.88 6.10
CA THR A 168 28.34 -3.13 7.32
C THR A 168 27.68 -4.51 7.35
N LEU A 169 27.58 -5.18 6.20
CA LEU A 169 27.00 -6.53 6.09
C LEU A 169 28.03 -7.64 6.34
N GLY A 170 29.29 -7.28 6.60
CA GLY A 170 30.38 -8.23 6.79
C GLY A 170 30.81 -8.96 5.52
N ILE A 171 30.47 -8.43 4.34
CA ILE A 171 30.82 -9.02 3.04
C ILE A 171 32.03 -8.28 2.49
N GLY A 172 33.24 -8.72 2.87
CA GLY A 172 34.48 -8.21 2.31
C GLY A 172 34.74 -8.78 0.91
N GLY A 173 35.15 -7.93 -0.04
CA GLY A 173 35.72 -8.37 -1.33
C GLY A 173 34.75 -8.81 -2.42
N LEU A 174 33.43 -8.79 -2.18
CA LEU A 174 32.40 -9.15 -3.18
C LEU A 174 31.40 -8.01 -3.45
N SER A 175 31.81 -6.77 -3.19
CA SER A 175 30.95 -5.60 -3.20
C SER A 175 30.43 -5.28 -4.61
N ASN A 176 31.28 -5.45 -5.63
CA ASN A 176 30.94 -5.14 -7.02
C ASN A 176 29.96 -6.17 -7.61
N GLU A 177 30.24 -7.46 -7.38
CA GLU A 177 29.39 -8.56 -7.81
C GLU A 177 28.02 -8.48 -7.14
N PHE A 178 27.99 -8.16 -5.84
CA PHE A 178 26.75 -7.97 -5.11
C PHE A 178 25.95 -6.79 -5.65
N ALA A 179 26.58 -5.63 -5.89
CA ALA A 179 25.92 -4.46 -6.45
C ALA A 179 25.32 -4.76 -7.83
N ASP A 180 26.03 -5.52 -8.67
CA ASP A 180 25.55 -5.92 -9.99
C ASP A 180 24.38 -6.90 -9.93
N ILE A 181 24.47 -7.92 -9.07
CA ILE A 181 23.37 -8.85 -8.81
C ILE A 181 22.16 -8.08 -8.31
N PHE A 182 22.36 -7.17 -7.36
CA PHE A 182 21.29 -6.41 -6.74
C PHE A 182 20.60 -5.49 -7.76
N ARG A 183 21.39 -4.75 -8.54
CA ARG A 183 20.89 -3.91 -9.63
C ARG A 183 20.08 -4.72 -10.63
N ARG A 184 20.57 -5.88 -11.07
CA ARG A 184 19.86 -6.70 -12.08
C ARG A 184 18.62 -7.37 -11.53
N ALA A 185 18.68 -7.93 -10.32
CA ALA A 185 17.57 -8.68 -9.73
C ALA A 185 16.45 -7.75 -9.19
N PHE A 186 16.83 -6.60 -8.64
CA PHE A 186 15.92 -5.74 -7.89
C PHE A 186 15.64 -4.38 -8.54
N ALA A 187 16.29 -4.00 -9.66
CA ALA A 187 15.97 -2.75 -10.37
C ALA A 187 14.46 -2.57 -10.59
N SER A 188 13.79 -3.64 -11.04
CA SER A 188 12.34 -3.65 -11.26
C SER A 188 11.51 -3.29 -10.02
N ARG A 189 12.06 -3.49 -8.81
CA ARG A 189 11.43 -3.16 -7.52
C ARG A 189 11.90 -1.81 -6.96
N VAL A 190 13.06 -1.33 -7.40
CA VAL A 190 13.65 -0.05 -6.99
C VAL A 190 13.07 1.12 -7.79
N PHE A 191 12.75 0.92 -9.07
CA PHE A 191 12.12 1.94 -9.90
C PHE A 191 10.62 2.10 -9.58
N PRO A 192 10.06 3.32 -9.74
CA PRO A 192 8.62 3.54 -9.62
C PRO A 192 7.84 2.60 -10.57
N PRO A 193 6.69 2.04 -10.13
CA PRO A 193 5.93 1.06 -10.93
C PRO A 193 5.56 1.57 -12.32
N HIS A 194 5.24 2.87 -12.45
CA HIS A 194 4.89 3.48 -13.74
C HIS A 194 6.07 3.49 -14.73
N VAL A 195 7.30 3.61 -14.25
CA VAL A 195 8.52 3.56 -15.08
C VAL A 195 8.82 2.12 -15.48
N ALA A 196 8.73 1.19 -14.52
CA ALA A 196 8.96 -0.23 -14.76
C ALA A 196 7.97 -0.81 -15.80
N SER A 197 6.70 -0.43 -15.73
CA SER A 197 5.65 -0.85 -16.67
C SER A 197 5.86 -0.29 -18.08
N LYS A 198 6.17 1.02 -18.21
CA LYS A 198 6.52 1.63 -19.50
C LYS A 198 7.74 1.01 -20.15
N LEU A 199 8.72 0.59 -19.35
CA LEU A 199 9.94 -0.08 -19.82
C LEU A 199 9.74 -1.60 -20.04
N GLY A 200 8.57 -2.16 -19.73
CA GLY A 200 8.29 -3.59 -19.89
C GLY A 200 9.18 -4.51 -19.05
N VAL A 201 9.71 -4.01 -17.92
CA VAL A 201 10.69 -4.74 -17.11
C VAL A 201 10.02 -5.89 -16.37
N LYS A 202 10.34 -7.13 -16.75
CA LYS A 202 9.88 -8.33 -16.04
C LYS A 202 10.61 -8.47 -14.70
N HIS A 203 9.86 -8.72 -13.63
CA HIS A 203 10.45 -9.05 -12.34
C HIS A 203 11.21 -10.38 -12.38
N VAL A 204 12.39 -10.41 -11.79
CA VAL A 204 13.16 -11.64 -11.59
C VAL A 204 12.43 -12.53 -10.59
N LYS A 205 12.14 -13.77 -11.00
CA LYS A 205 11.38 -14.75 -10.21
C LYS A 205 12.26 -15.59 -9.28
N GLY A 206 13.54 -15.71 -9.56
CA GLY A 206 14.47 -16.53 -8.78
C GLY A 206 15.92 -16.20 -9.13
N MET A 207 16.82 -16.54 -8.21
CA MET A 207 18.25 -16.32 -8.35
C MET A 207 19.01 -17.52 -7.82
N LEU A 208 20.04 -17.95 -8.55
CA LEU A 208 20.90 -19.06 -8.16
C LEU A 208 22.29 -18.53 -7.80
N LEU A 209 22.73 -18.76 -6.57
CA LEU A 209 24.09 -18.43 -6.11
C LEU A 209 24.93 -19.72 -6.12
N TYR A 210 26.01 -19.77 -6.91
CA TYR A 210 26.89 -20.93 -7.01
C TYR A 210 28.36 -20.51 -6.85
N GLY A 211 29.21 -21.46 -6.45
CA GLY A 211 30.65 -21.25 -6.27
C GLY A 211 31.26 -22.13 -5.18
N PRO A 212 32.60 -22.13 -5.02
CA PRO A 212 33.32 -22.94 -4.04
C PRO A 212 32.79 -22.82 -2.60
N PRO A 213 32.92 -23.84 -1.74
CA PRO A 213 32.52 -23.72 -0.33
C PRO A 213 33.25 -22.57 0.36
N GLY A 214 32.60 -21.90 1.33
CA GLY A 214 33.21 -20.79 2.08
C GLY A 214 33.11 -19.40 1.43
N THR A 215 32.58 -19.25 0.21
CA THR A 215 32.49 -17.94 -0.49
C THR A 215 31.30 -17.05 -0.05
N GLY A 216 30.72 -17.28 1.12
CA GLY A 216 29.69 -16.38 1.68
C GLY A 216 28.30 -16.41 1.02
N LYS A 217 28.01 -17.34 0.10
CA LYS A 217 26.69 -17.44 -0.61
C LYS A 217 25.47 -17.47 0.32
N THR A 218 25.53 -18.27 1.39
CA THR A 218 24.44 -18.37 2.38
C THR A 218 24.27 -17.08 3.17
N LEU A 219 25.39 -16.41 3.49
CA LEU A 219 25.39 -15.13 4.17
C LEU A 219 24.77 -14.05 3.27
N MET A 220 25.15 -14.00 1.98
CA MET A 220 24.52 -13.14 0.98
C MET A 220 23.01 -13.35 0.89
N ALA A 221 22.55 -14.60 0.78
CA ALA A 221 21.12 -14.89 0.68
C ALA A 221 20.34 -14.39 1.91
N ARG A 222 20.89 -14.59 3.12
CA ARG A 222 20.28 -14.07 4.37
C ARG A 222 20.23 -12.55 4.40
N GLN A 223 21.30 -11.87 4.00
CA GLN A 223 21.35 -10.41 3.97
C GLN A 223 20.36 -9.83 2.95
N ILE A 224 20.26 -10.43 1.76
CA ILE A 224 19.26 -10.05 0.76
C ILE A 224 17.84 -10.21 1.33
N GLY A 225 17.55 -11.31 2.03
CA GLY A 225 16.27 -11.52 2.69
C GLY A 225 15.93 -10.41 3.70
N LYS A 226 16.87 -10.10 4.60
CA LYS A 226 16.72 -9.00 5.58
C LYS A 226 16.53 -7.64 4.91
N MET A 227 17.22 -7.39 3.80
CA MET A 227 17.17 -6.10 3.11
C MET A 227 15.85 -5.83 2.42
N LEU A 228 15.19 -6.85 1.89
CA LEU A 228 13.97 -6.68 1.09
C LEU A 228 12.73 -6.36 1.92
N ASN A 229 12.85 -6.22 3.25
CA ASN A 229 11.77 -5.85 4.18
C ASN A 229 10.48 -6.66 3.92
N GLY A 230 10.63 -7.91 3.46
CA GLY A 230 9.54 -8.82 3.17
C GLY A 230 9.17 -9.67 4.39
N LYS A 231 8.25 -10.61 4.19
CA LYS A 231 8.07 -11.72 5.15
C LYS A 231 9.41 -12.44 5.32
N ASP A 232 9.66 -12.97 6.52
CA ASP A 232 10.88 -13.70 6.81
C ASP A 232 11.14 -14.80 5.77
N PRO A 233 12.38 -14.91 5.25
CA PRO A 233 12.70 -15.89 4.23
C PRO A 233 12.52 -17.31 4.79
N LYS A 234 11.70 -18.12 4.12
CA LYS A 234 11.60 -19.55 4.39
C LYS A 234 12.89 -20.23 3.93
N ILE A 235 13.73 -20.64 4.89
CA ILE A 235 14.93 -21.42 4.60
C ILE A 235 14.50 -22.87 4.44
N VAL A 236 14.83 -23.47 3.30
CA VAL A 236 14.48 -24.85 2.99
C VAL A 236 15.76 -25.58 2.62
N ASN A 237 16.08 -26.65 3.34
CA ASN A 237 17.20 -27.50 2.97
C ASN A 237 16.72 -28.59 1.99
N GLY A 238 17.49 -28.85 0.93
CA GLY A 238 17.13 -29.86 -0.08
C GLY A 238 16.73 -31.22 0.49
N PRO A 239 17.44 -31.77 1.49
CA PRO A 239 17.06 -33.03 2.14
C PRO A 239 15.73 -32.99 2.89
N GLU A 240 15.27 -31.84 3.38
CA GLU A 240 14.00 -31.70 4.11
C GLU A 240 12.79 -31.79 3.19
N VAL A 241 12.98 -31.51 1.90
CA VAL A 241 11.91 -31.56 0.89
C VAL A 241 11.72 -32.98 0.37
N LEU A 242 12.77 -33.80 0.38
CA LEU A 242 12.78 -35.15 -0.19
C LEU A 242 12.12 -36.14 0.78
N SER A 243 11.03 -36.76 0.34
CA SER A 243 10.42 -37.90 1.02
C SER A 243 10.66 -39.22 0.27
N LYS A 244 10.66 -40.32 1.02
CA LYS A 244 10.67 -41.69 0.50
C LYS A 244 9.30 -42.11 -0.07
N PHE A 245 8.23 -41.41 0.28
CA PHE A 245 6.88 -41.72 -0.17
C PHE A 245 6.54 -40.96 -1.47
N VAL A 246 6.01 -41.69 -2.46
CA VAL A 246 5.65 -41.14 -3.76
C VAL A 246 4.56 -40.07 -3.61
N GLY A 247 4.77 -38.89 -4.20
CA GLY A 247 3.81 -37.78 -4.17
C GLY A 247 3.95 -36.83 -2.98
N GLU A 248 4.67 -37.23 -1.92
CA GLU A 248 4.84 -36.41 -0.72
C GLU A 248 5.85 -35.27 -0.95
N THR A 249 6.91 -35.53 -1.72
CA THR A 249 7.89 -34.51 -2.14
C THR A 249 7.21 -33.38 -2.93
N GLU A 250 6.35 -33.70 -3.89
CA GLU A 250 5.61 -32.72 -4.71
C GLU A 250 4.55 -31.96 -3.91
N LYS A 251 3.98 -32.59 -2.87
CA LYS A 251 3.09 -31.94 -1.93
C LYS A 251 3.85 -30.93 -1.07
N ASN A 252 4.99 -31.32 -0.51
CA ASN A 252 5.84 -30.44 0.30
C ASN A 252 6.28 -29.20 -0.49
N VAL A 253 6.67 -29.36 -1.76
CA VAL A 253 7.00 -28.23 -2.62
C VAL A 253 5.79 -27.30 -2.83
N ARG A 254 4.60 -27.85 -3.10
CA ARG A 254 3.37 -27.03 -3.25
C ARG A 254 3.03 -26.26 -1.98
N ASP A 255 3.12 -26.92 -0.83
CA ASP A 255 2.79 -26.32 0.46
C ASP A 255 3.76 -25.17 0.81
N LEU A 256 5.04 -25.27 0.41
CA LEU A 256 6.01 -24.19 0.59
C LEU A 256 5.61 -22.89 -0.14
N PHE A 257 5.02 -23.00 -1.33
CA PHE A 257 4.61 -21.86 -2.16
C PHE A 257 3.17 -21.40 -1.95
N ALA A 258 2.33 -22.19 -1.26
CA ALA A 258 0.90 -21.92 -1.09
C ALA A 258 0.61 -20.51 -0.52
N ASP A 259 1.33 -20.10 0.53
CA ASP A 259 1.18 -18.78 1.14
C ASP A 259 1.50 -17.64 0.16
N ALA A 260 2.54 -17.83 -0.66
CA ALA A 260 2.97 -16.83 -1.64
C ALA A 260 1.96 -16.72 -2.78
N GLU A 261 1.39 -17.84 -3.25
CA GLU A 261 0.31 -17.84 -4.23
C GLU A 261 -0.95 -17.16 -3.69
N GLN A 262 -1.32 -17.42 -2.43
CA GLN A 262 -2.48 -16.80 -1.80
C GLN A 262 -2.31 -15.28 -1.67
N ASP A 263 -1.13 -14.83 -1.23
CA ASP A 263 -0.77 -13.41 -1.20
C ASP A 263 -0.81 -12.78 -2.59
N GLN A 264 -0.30 -13.47 -3.62
CA GLN A 264 -0.36 -12.99 -5.00
C GLN A 264 -1.80 -12.88 -5.51
N ARG A 265 -2.69 -13.82 -5.19
CA ARG A 265 -4.10 -13.76 -5.60
C ARG A 265 -4.87 -12.63 -4.91
N THR A 266 -4.63 -12.43 -3.61
CA THR A 266 -5.34 -11.43 -2.79
C THR A 266 -4.81 -10.01 -3.02
N ARG A 267 -3.48 -9.84 -3.10
CA ARG A 267 -2.82 -8.53 -3.18
C ARG A 267 -2.34 -8.19 -4.59
N GLY A 268 -1.94 -9.18 -5.38
CA GLY A 268 -1.40 -8.98 -6.73
C GLY A 268 -2.39 -8.40 -7.74
N ARG A 269 -3.71 -8.56 -7.54
CA ARG A 269 -4.73 -7.98 -8.44
C ARG A 269 -4.88 -6.46 -8.29
N SER A 270 -4.42 -5.88 -7.19
CA SER A 270 -4.29 -4.42 -7.02
C SER A 270 -2.98 -3.86 -7.59
N VAL A 271 -2.06 -4.75 -8.00
CA VAL A 271 -0.77 -4.47 -8.61
C VAL A 271 -0.74 -5.18 -9.96
N ASN A 272 -1.74 -4.93 -10.81
CA ASN A 272 -1.54 -5.16 -12.23
C ASN A 272 -0.47 -4.15 -12.67
N PHE A 273 0.74 -4.66 -12.83
CA PHE A 273 1.86 -4.00 -13.50
C PHE A 273 1.55 -3.79 -14.98
#